data_AF-A0A932KBV2-F1
#
_entry.id   AF-A0A932KBV2-F1
#
_cell.length_a   1.000
_cell.length_b   1.000
_cell.length_c   1.000
_cell.angle_alpha   90.00
_cell.angle_beta   90.00
_cell.angle_gamma   90.00
#
_symmetry.space_group_name_H-M   'P 1'
#
loop_
_entity.id
_entity.type
_entity.pdbx_description
1 polymer ?
#
loop_
_entity_poly.entity_id
_entity_poly.type
_entity_poly.pdbx_seq_one_letter_code
_entity_poly.pdbx_strand_id
1 'polypeptide(L)'
;MLRHAFAVEAPRALVPEDLALLERVANAVVQRRMAGPALMCLESLRPLNYVSSQLMVFLEPLVGSFVATRDYERIAQILEHRESLQVLIDQIEAQDAVRERAGKAGGP
;
A
#
# COMPACT_ATOMS: atom_id res chain seq x y z
N MET A 1 -15.35 -15.53 -28.65
CA MET A 1 -14.20 -14.63 -28.92
C MET A 1 -13.88 -13.88 -27.64
N LEU A 2 -12.90 -14.31 -26.86
CA LEU A 2 -12.42 -13.61 -25.67
C LEU A 2 -10.90 -13.62 -25.73
N ARG A 3 -10.31 -12.64 -26.42
CA ARG A 3 -8.86 -12.56 -26.59
C ARG A 3 -8.27 -11.19 -26.27
N HIS A 4 -9.00 -10.35 -25.53
CA HIS A 4 -8.59 -8.96 -25.20
C HIS A 4 -8.63 -8.64 -23.71
N ALA A 5 -8.66 -9.63 -22.81
CA ALA A 5 -8.79 -9.39 -21.36
C ALA A 5 -7.47 -9.22 -20.60
N PHE A 6 -6.32 -9.32 -21.27
CA PHE A 6 -5.02 -9.13 -20.63
C PHE A 6 -4.15 -8.24 -21.51
N ALA A 7 -4.48 -6.95 -21.54
CA ALA A 7 -3.44 -5.96 -21.76
C ALA A 7 -2.55 -6.02 -20.52
N VAL A 8 -1.47 -6.81 -20.60
CA VAL A 8 -0.39 -6.75 -19.62
C VAL A 8 0.23 -5.38 -19.79
N GLU A 9 -0.25 -4.40 -19.04
CA GLU A 9 0.43 -3.12 -18.89
C GLU A 9 1.84 -3.45 -18.40
N ALA A 10 2.84 -2.98 -19.14
CA ALA A 10 4.24 -3.20 -18.80
C ALA A 10 4.49 -2.74 -17.35
N PRO A 11 5.34 -3.45 -16.58
CA PRO A 11 5.66 -3.05 -15.22
C PRO A 11 6.18 -1.61 -15.24
N ARG A 12 5.43 -0.70 -14.61
CA ARG A 12 5.81 0.69 -14.45
C ARG A 12 6.87 0.76 -13.38
N ALA A 13 8.05 1.26 -13.71
CA ALA A 13 9.07 1.56 -12.72
C ALA A 13 8.56 2.64 -11.75
N LEU A 14 8.66 2.36 -10.45
CA LEU A 14 8.38 3.34 -9.40
C LEU A 14 9.41 4.46 -9.44
N VAL A 15 8.95 5.70 -9.44
CA VAL A 15 9.82 6.87 -9.33
C VAL A 15 10.05 7.22 -7.84
N PRO A 16 11.08 8.01 -7.48
CA PRO A 16 11.36 8.37 -6.09
C PRO A 16 10.16 8.98 -5.36
N GLU A 17 9.33 9.75 -6.06
CA GLU A 17 8.12 10.36 -5.51
C GLU A 17 7.08 9.29 -5.12
N ASP A 18 6.97 8.21 -5.90
CA ASP A 18 6.06 7.11 -5.61
C ASP A 18 6.52 6.35 -4.36
N LEU A 19 7.83 6.11 -4.23
CA LEU A 19 8.42 5.49 -3.04
C LEU A 19 8.18 6.33 -1.79
N ALA A 20 8.33 7.65 -1.88
CA ALA A 20 8.05 8.57 -0.78
C ALA A 20 6.56 8.57 -0.38
N LEU A 21 5.65 8.45 -1.35
CA LEU A 21 4.22 8.31 -1.06
C LEU A 21 3.92 7.00 -0.35
N LEU A 22 4.46 5.88 -0.82
CA LEU A 22 4.30 4.57 -0.16
C LEU A 22 4.87 4.61 1.27
N GLU A 23 6.02 5.25 1.48
CA GLU A 23 6.64 5.37 2.79
C GLU A 23 5.76 6.15 3.76
N ARG A 24 5.13 7.25 3.30
CA ARG A 24 4.17 8.03 4.09
C ARG A 24 2.94 7.20 4.46
N VAL A 25 2.43 6.38 3.54
CA VAL A 25 1.30 5.48 3.81
C VAL A 25 1.68 4.42 4.84
N ALA A 26 2.83 3.75 4.66
CA ALA A 26 3.33 2.77 5.62
C ALA A 26 3.48 3.38 7.02
N ASN A 27 4.05 4.59 7.10
CA ASN A 27 4.22 5.30 8.36
C ASN A 27 2.88 5.60 9.03
N ALA A 28 1.90 6.08 8.26
CA ALA A 28 0.56 6.35 8.74
C ALA A 28 -0.13 5.10 9.30
N VAL A 29 0.02 3.94 8.65
CA VAL A 29 -0.51 2.64 9.11
C VAL A 29 0.16 2.21 10.41
N VAL A 30 1.49 2.27 10.47
CA VAL A 30 2.28 1.83 11.63
C VAL A 30 2.06 2.74 12.84
N GLN A 31 1.98 4.07 12.67
CA GLN A 31 1.70 4.98 13.78
C GLN A 31 0.32 4.70 14.43
N ARG A 32 -0.66 4.26 13.63
CA ARG A 32 -2.02 3.94 14.10
C ARG A 32 -2.17 2.52 14.65
N ARG A 33 -1.09 1.73 14.76
CA ARG A 33 -1.14 0.31 15.15
C ARG A 33 -2.01 -0.54 14.22
N MET A 34 -2.10 -0.18 12.94
CA MET A 34 -2.92 -0.86 11.94
C MET A 34 -2.15 -1.83 11.05
N ALA A 35 -0.89 -2.15 11.37
CA ALA A 35 -0.05 -3.00 10.52
C ALA A 35 -0.67 -4.38 10.27
N GLY A 36 -1.12 -5.09 11.32
CA GLY A 36 -1.76 -6.41 11.16
C GLY A 36 -2.98 -6.40 10.23
N PRO A 37 -4.00 -5.55 10.49
CA PRO A 37 -5.15 -5.42 9.60
C PRO A 37 -4.77 -4.99 8.17
N ALA A 38 -3.87 -4.02 8.02
CA ALA A 38 -3.45 -3.53 6.71
C ALA A 38 -2.72 -4.61 5.90
N LEU A 39 -1.79 -5.35 6.51
CA LEU A 39 -1.08 -6.45 5.85
C LEU A 39 -2.05 -7.55 5.41
N MET A 40 -2.99 -7.95 6.28
CA MET A 40 -4.01 -8.94 5.94
C MET A 40 -4.86 -8.50 4.73
N CYS A 41 -5.25 -7.23 4.70
CA CYS A 41 -5.97 -6.64 3.57
C CYS A 41 -5.12 -6.66 2.29
N LEU A 42 -3.88 -6.15 2.34
CA LEU A 42 -2.99 -6.04 1.17
C LEU A 42 -2.62 -7.42 0.62
N GLU A 43 -2.38 -8.41 1.47
CA GLU A 43 -2.14 -9.81 1.09
C GLU A 43 -3.34 -10.44 0.38
N SER A 44 -4.56 -10.09 0.82
CA SER A 44 -5.80 -10.53 0.18
C SER A 44 -6.00 -9.96 -1.23
N LEU A 45 -5.29 -8.88 -1.58
CA LEU A 45 -5.32 -8.25 -2.91
C LEU A 45 -4.30 -8.86 -3.89
N ARG A 46 -3.29 -9.58 -3.39
CA ARG A 46 -2.27 -10.26 -4.20
C ARG A 46 -2.82 -11.22 -5.28
N PRO A 47 -3.91 -12.00 -5.09
CA PRO A 47 -4.45 -12.90 -6.11
C PRO A 47 -5.35 -12.21 -7.14
N LEU A 48 -5.72 -10.94 -6.94
CA LEU A 48 -6.61 -10.23 -7.85
C LEU A 48 -5.82 -9.71 -9.06
N ASN A 49 -5.83 -10.49 -10.14
CA ASN A 49 -5.48 -9.96 -11.47
C ASN A 49 -6.55 -8.94 -11.88
N TYR A 50 -6.27 -7.66 -11.65
CA TYR A 50 -6.89 -6.55 -12.36
C TYR A 50 -8.41 -6.35 -12.13
N VAL A 51 -8.80 -6.08 -10.89
CA VAL A 51 -10.04 -5.31 -10.62
C VAL A 51 -9.65 -4.07 -9.81
N SER A 52 -8.83 -3.21 -10.42
CA SER A 52 -8.29 -2.01 -9.78
C SER A 52 -9.34 -0.92 -9.53
N SER A 53 -10.41 -0.89 -10.33
CA SER A 53 -11.44 0.16 -10.29
C SER A 53 -12.24 0.25 -8.98
N GLN A 54 -12.13 -0.71 -8.07
CA GLN A 54 -12.80 -0.70 -6.76
C GLN A 54 -11.85 -0.79 -5.55
N LEU A 55 -10.54 -0.92 -5.77
CA LEU A 55 -9.54 -0.98 -4.69
C LEU A 55 -9.57 0.28 -3.82
N MET A 56 -9.81 1.43 -4.46
CA MET A 56 -9.88 2.73 -3.80
C MET A 56 -11.07 2.88 -2.86
N VAL A 57 -12.21 2.27 -3.18
CA VAL A 57 -13.40 2.23 -2.29
C VAL A 57 -13.08 1.41 -1.02
N PHE A 58 -12.23 0.39 -1.15
CA PHE A 58 -11.80 -0.42 0.00
C PHE A 58 -10.73 0.28 0.85
N LEU A 59 -9.85 1.08 0.22
CA LEU A 59 -8.76 1.79 0.89
C LEU A 59 -9.14 3.18 1.41
N GLU A 60 -10.30 3.73 1.04
CA GLU A 60 -10.83 5.01 1.56
C GLU A 60 -10.78 5.15 3.10
N PRO A 61 -11.12 4.12 3.91
CA PRO A 61 -11.06 4.21 5.37
C PRO A 61 -9.63 4.32 5.92
N LEU A 62 -8.63 3.86 5.16
CA LEU A 62 -7.23 3.87 5.56
C LEU A 62 -6.52 5.17 5.15
N VAL A 63 -6.98 5.82 4.08
CA VAL A 63 -6.31 6.96 3.44
C VAL A 63 -7.00 8.32 3.73
N GLY A 64 -8.25 8.32 4.22
CA GLY A 64 -9.04 9.54 4.48
C GLY A 64 -8.36 10.64 5.34
N SER A 65 -8.79 11.90 5.19
CA SER A 65 -8.35 13.17 5.84
C SER A 65 -6.84 13.53 5.85
N PHE A 66 -5.93 12.56 5.73
CA PHE A 66 -4.49 12.75 5.92
C PHE A 66 -3.70 12.83 4.61
N VAL A 67 -4.34 12.58 3.48
CA VAL A 67 -3.74 12.54 2.15
C VAL A 67 -4.47 13.57 1.27
N ALA A 68 -3.73 14.53 0.71
CA ALA A 68 -4.30 15.49 -0.23
C ALA A 68 -4.93 14.73 -1.41
N THR A 69 -6.06 15.21 -1.95
CA THR A 69 -6.80 14.53 -3.04
C THR A 69 -5.90 14.13 -4.23
N ARG A 70 -4.84 14.90 -4.52
CA ARG A 70 -3.84 14.58 -5.54
C ARG A 70 -2.94 13.38 -5.19
N ASP A 71 -2.56 13.25 -3.92
CA ASP A 71 -1.75 12.12 -3.46
C ASP A 71 -2.60 10.84 -3.47
N TYR A 72 -3.91 10.95 -3.23
CA TYR A 72 -4.85 9.82 -3.25
C TYR A 72 -4.94 9.16 -4.62
N GLU A 73 -5.19 9.94 -5.68
CA GLU A 73 -5.21 9.42 -7.05
C GLU A 73 -3.86 8.82 -7.47
N ARG A 74 -2.77 9.42 -7.01
CA ARG A 74 -1.42 8.92 -7.31
C ARG A 74 -1.14 7.59 -6.62
N ILE A 75 -1.50 7.47 -5.34
CA ILE A 75 -1.40 6.21 -4.59
C ILE A 75 -2.27 5.13 -5.23
N ALA A 76 -3.47 5.49 -5.71
CA ALA A 76 -4.32 4.57 -6.45
C ALA A 76 -3.59 3.94 -7.62
N GLN A 77 -3.05 4.76 -8.52
CA GLN A 77 -2.31 4.33 -9.70
C GLN A 77 -1.07 3.51 -9.33
N ILE A 78 -0.36 3.87 -8.27
CA ILE A 78 0.81 3.13 -7.81
C ILE A 78 0.38 1.71 -7.39
N LEU A 79 -0.70 1.57 -6.61
CA LEU A 79 -1.15 0.28 -6.06
C LEU A 79 -1.82 -0.64 -7.08
N GLU A 80 -2.13 -0.17 -8.29
CA GLU A 80 -2.59 -1.04 -9.40
C GLU A 80 -1.49 -2.01 -9.87
N HIS A 81 -0.23 -1.68 -9.62
CA HIS A 81 0.89 -2.55 -9.98
C HIS A 81 1.28 -3.47 -8.82
N ARG A 82 1.38 -4.78 -9.11
CA ARG A 82 1.74 -5.83 -8.15
C ARG A 82 3.07 -5.57 -7.43
N GLU A 83 4.03 -4.98 -8.14
CA GLU A 83 5.35 -4.66 -7.59
C GLU A 83 5.26 -3.61 -6.48
N SER A 84 4.43 -2.58 -6.67
CA SER A 84 4.22 -1.52 -5.67
C SER A 84 3.49 -2.02 -4.43
N LEU A 85 2.57 -2.97 -4.60
CA LEU A 85 1.89 -3.61 -3.47
C LEU A 85 2.91 -4.32 -2.58
N GLN A 86 3.86 -5.04 -3.17
CA GLN A 86 4.93 -5.70 -2.42
C GLN A 86 5.82 -4.67 -1.70
N VAL A 87 6.18 -3.57 -2.39
CA VAL A 87 6.96 -2.48 -1.77
C VAL A 87 6.24 -1.89 -0.55
N LEU A 88 4.93 -1.66 -0.63
CA LEU A 88 4.15 -1.15 0.49
C LEU A 88 4.10 -2.14 1.67
N ILE A 89 3.89 -3.42 1.38
CA ILE A 89 3.91 -4.50 2.39
C ILE A 89 5.26 -4.51 3.13
N ASP A 90 6.37 -4.55 2.37
CA ASP A 90 7.73 -4.60 2.93
C ASP A 90 8.01 -3.38 3.82
N GLN A 91 7.56 -2.20 3.40
CA GLN A 91 7.71 -0.97 4.19
C GLN A 91 6.89 -1.01 5.49
N ILE A 92 5.65 -1.50 5.46
CA ILE A 92 4.82 -1.66 6.66
C ILE A 92 5.48 -2.63 7.64
N GLU A 93 5.94 -3.79 7.16
CA GLU A 93 6.60 -4.80 8.00
C GLU A 93 7.89 -4.26 8.64
N ALA A 94 8.75 -3.61 7.85
CA ALA A 94 10.01 -3.05 8.33
C ALA A 94 9.78 -1.98 9.41
N GLN A 95 8.85 -1.06 9.17
CA GLN A 95 8.54 0.02 10.12
C GLN A 95 7.85 -0.50 11.38
N ASP A 96 6.95 -1.47 11.27
CA ASP A 96 6.27 -2.09 12.41
C ASP A 96 7.27 -2.80 13.33
N ALA A 97 8.19 -3.58 12.75
CA ALA A 97 9.25 -4.25 13.49
C ALA A 97 10.17 -3.27 14.24
N VAL A 98 10.52 -2.13 13.62
CA VAL A 98 11.30 -1.06 14.29
C VAL A 98 10.51 -0.49 15.47
N ARG A 99 9.22 -0.19 15.29
CA ARG A 99 8.35 0.34 16.36
C ARG A 99 8.22 -0.66 17.51
N GLU A 100 8.06 -1.94 17.24
CA GLU A 100 8.00 -2.98 18.28
C GLU A 100 9.28 -3.07 19.09
N ARG A 101 10.44 -3.02 18.43
CA ARG A 101 11.75 -3.03 19.11
C ARG A 101 11.92 -1.80 19.99
N ALA A 102 11.55 -0.62 19.49
CA ALA A 102 11.58 0.62 20.27
C ALA A 102 10.64 0.56 21.50
N GLY A 103 9.44 -0.02 21.34
CA GLY A 103 8.51 -0.24 22.45
C GLY A 103 9.03 -1.21 23.51
N LYS A 104 9.74 -2.28 23.10
CA LYS A 104 10.37 -3.25 24.01
C LYS A 104 11.59 -2.68 24.73
N ALA A 105 12.34 -1.77 24.10
CA ALA A 105 13.51 -1.12 24.69
C ALA A 105 13.18 0.02 25.69
N GLY A 106 11.93 0.51 25.68
CA GLY A 106 11.46 1.59 26.56
C GLY A 106 10.50 1.15 27.68
N GLY A 107 10.29 -0.16 27.87
CA GLY A 107 9.47 -0.70 28.97
C GLY A 107 10.29 -0.90 30.24
N PRO A 108 9.78 -0.53 31.44
CA PRO A 108 10.45 -0.75 32.72
C PRO A 108 10.56 -2.23 33.12
#